data_AF-A0A895AKF2-F1
#
_entry.id   AF-A0A895AKF2-F1
#
_cell.length_a   1.000
_cell.length_b   1.000
_cell.length_c   1.000
_cell.angle_alpha   90.00
_cell.angle_beta   90.00
_cell.angle_gamma   90.00
#
_symmetry.space_group_name_H-M   'P 1'
#
loop_
_entity.id
_entity.type
_entity.pdbx_description
1 polymer ?
#
loop_
_entity_poly.entity_id
_entity_poly.type
_entity_poly.pdbx_seq_one_letter_code
_entity_poly.pdbx_strand_id
1 'polypeptide(L)'
;MSEPLESLPDRPLRQQEVTALNHADAFSLVVPVDRQRAVEADTRDPVVVTEHVILGTDDWVTALTYDSGWVTVETVPIEDPDSERFEAMQECEAALTAHQQ
;
A
#
# COMPACT_ATOMS: atom_id res chain seq x y z
N MET A 1 -5.26 15.53 11.24
CA MET A 1 -5.62 14.79 10.01
C MET A 1 -5.33 13.35 10.36
N SER A 2 -6.36 12.50 10.44
CA SER A 2 -6.15 11.09 10.80
C SER A 2 -5.28 10.44 9.75
N GLU A 3 -4.18 9.84 10.17
CA GLU A 3 -3.23 9.22 9.26
C GLU A 3 -3.94 8.03 8.60
N PRO A 4 -3.90 7.87 7.25
CA PRO A 4 -4.63 6.81 6.55
C PRO A 4 -4.32 5.40 7.10
N LEU A 5 -3.16 5.26 7.76
CA LEU A 5 -2.71 4.09 8.50
C LEU A 5 -3.72 3.59 9.56
N GLU A 6 -4.37 4.50 10.30
CA GLU A 6 -5.28 4.13 11.39
C GLU A 6 -6.55 3.40 10.90
N SER A 7 -6.87 3.56 9.61
CA SER A 7 -8.03 2.92 8.97
C SER A 7 -7.73 1.56 8.36
N LEU A 8 -6.44 1.21 8.23
CA LEU A 8 -6.04 -0.08 7.70
C LEU A 8 -6.22 -1.18 8.76
N PRO A 9 -6.61 -2.40 8.35
CA PRO A 9 -6.72 -3.50 9.30
C PRO A 9 -5.33 -3.84 9.86
N ASP A 10 -5.29 -4.26 11.13
CA ASP A 10 -4.07 -4.72 11.81
C ASP A 10 -3.64 -6.12 11.34
N ARG A 11 -3.47 -6.25 10.03
CA ARG A 11 -3.02 -7.44 9.28
C ARG A 11 -2.70 -7.05 7.83
N PRO A 12 -1.97 -7.90 7.10
CA PRO A 12 -1.78 -7.76 5.65
C PRO A 12 -3.12 -7.62 4.91
N LEU A 13 -3.12 -6.78 3.87
CA LEU A 13 -4.32 -6.50 3.08
C LEU A 13 -4.61 -7.65 2.14
N ARG A 14 -5.88 -8.03 2.02
CA ARG A 14 -6.33 -8.98 1.00
C ARG A 14 -6.43 -8.27 -0.35
N GLN A 15 -6.30 -9.04 -1.42
CA GLN A 15 -6.47 -8.54 -2.78
C GLN A 15 -7.83 -7.83 -3.00
N GLN A 16 -8.90 -8.33 -2.36
CA GLN A 16 -10.22 -7.71 -2.43
C GLN A 16 -10.27 -6.35 -1.72
N GLU A 17 -9.55 -6.20 -0.60
CA GLU A 17 -9.47 -4.95 0.14
C GLU A 17 -8.65 -3.91 -0.63
N VAL A 18 -7.53 -4.31 -1.25
CA VAL A 18 -6.76 -3.45 -2.17
C VAL A 18 -7.62 -2.98 -3.34
N THR A 19 -8.43 -3.88 -3.90
CA THR A 19 -9.38 -3.51 -4.96
C THR A 19 -10.41 -2.51 -4.44
N ALA A 20 -10.98 -2.73 -3.25
CA ALA A 20 -11.94 -1.82 -2.65
C ALA A 20 -11.34 -0.43 -2.38
N LEU A 21 -10.08 -0.35 -1.93
CA LEU A 21 -9.38 0.92 -1.72
C LEU A 21 -9.19 1.69 -3.02
N ASN A 22 -8.88 1.02 -4.14
CA ASN A 22 -8.82 1.68 -5.46
C ASN A 22 -10.17 2.24 -5.94
N HIS A 23 -11.28 1.71 -5.43
CA HIS A 23 -12.62 2.20 -5.76
C HIS A 23 -13.14 3.22 -4.73
N ALA A 24 -12.39 3.48 -3.66
CA ALA A 24 -12.72 4.51 -2.70
C ALA A 24 -12.20 5.86 -3.21
N ASP A 25 -12.98 6.94 -3.01
CA ASP A 25 -12.61 8.31 -3.39
C ASP A 25 -11.45 8.90 -2.54
N ALA A 26 -10.70 8.08 -1.80
CA ALA A 26 -9.61 8.51 -0.94
C ALA A 26 -8.24 8.49 -1.62
N PHE A 27 -8.06 7.65 -2.64
CA PHE A 27 -6.78 7.47 -3.34
C PHE A 27 -6.99 7.48 -4.84
N SER A 28 -6.09 8.11 -5.57
CA SER A 28 -6.05 8.07 -7.03
C SER A 28 -5.58 6.69 -7.52
N LEU A 29 -4.76 5.99 -6.73
CA LEU A 29 -4.25 4.66 -7.02
C LEU A 29 -3.80 3.92 -5.75
N VAL A 30 -4.03 2.60 -5.70
CA VAL A 30 -3.46 1.71 -4.67
C VAL A 30 -2.83 0.48 -5.33
N VAL A 31 -1.54 0.25 -5.13
CA VAL A 31 -0.79 -0.83 -5.80
C VAL A 31 -0.21 -1.80 -4.78
N PRO A 32 -0.55 -3.11 -4.85
CA PRO A 32 0.14 -4.12 -4.06
C PRO A 32 1.50 -4.42 -4.69
N VAL A 33 2.57 -4.29 -3.91
CA VAL A 33 3.96 -4.50 -4.38
C VAL A 33 4.31 -5.99 -4.38
N ASP A 34 3.74 -6.75 -3.44
CA ASP A 34 3.92 -8.18 -3.33
C ASP A 34 2.57 -8.93 -3.31
N ARG A 35 2.63 -10.24 -3.56
CA ARG A 35 1.46 -11.12 -3.48
C ARG A 35 1.86 -12.45 -2.89
N GLN A 36 1.32 -12.74 -1.71
CA GLN A 36 1.59 -13.97 -0.98
C GLN A 36 0.30 -14.75 -0.80
N ARG A 37 0.39 -16.08 -0.89
CA ARG A 37 -0.75 -16.94 -0.53
C ARG A 37 -0.75 -17.14 0.97
N ALA A 38 -1.88 -16.88 1.60
CA ALA A 38 -2.13 -17.12 3.00
C ALA A 38 -3.42 -17.95 3.17
N VAL A 39 -3.72 -18.29 4.41
CA VAL A 39 -4.97 -18.97 4.79
C VAL A 39 -5.68 -18.08 5.79
N GLU A 40 -6.95 -17.77 5.53
CA GLU A 40 -7.76 -17.00 6.46
C GLU A 40 -7.98 -17.82 7.75
N ALA A 41 -7.71 -17.21 8.90
CA ALA A 41 -7.77 -17.91 10.19
C ALA A 41 -9.19 -18.44 10.50
N ASP A 42 -10.22 -17.68 10.16
CA ASP A 42 -11.61 -17.99 10.52
C ASP A 42 -12.24 -19.06 9.62
N THR A 43 -12.06 -18.96 8.30
CA THR A 43 -12.71 -19.83 7.31
C THR A 43 -11.82 -20.98 6.86
N ARG A 44 -10.50 -20.84 7.03
CA ARG A 44 -9.45 -21.69 6.45
C ARG A 44 -9.40 -21.67 4.92
N ASP A 45 -10.00 -20.66 4.30
CA ASP A 45 -9.96 -20.50 2.86
C ASP A 45 -8.61 -19.91 2.41
N PRO A 46 -8.08 -20.33 1.24
CA PRO A 46 -6.89 -19.74 0.67
C PRO A 46 -7.20 -18.31 0.20
N VAL A 47 -6.35 -17.37 0.63
CA VAL A 47 -6.45 -15.95 0.26
C VAL A 47 -5.12 -15.44 -0.28
N VAL A 48 -5.17 -14.37 -1.07
CA VAL A 48 -3.98 -13.64 -1.51
C VAL A 48 -3.89 -12.33 -0.74
N VAL A 49 -2.75 -12.13 -0.10
CA VAL A 49 -2.46 -10.94 0.72
C VAL A 49 -1.22 -10.21 0.20
N THR A 50 -1.09 -8.96 0.60
CA THR A 50 0.09 -8.12 0.40
C THR A 50 0.48 -7.50 1.73
N GLU A 51 1.78 -7.54 2.02
CA GLU A 51 2.37 -6.88 3.19
C GLU A 51 2.90 -5.49 2.81
N HIS A 52 2.97 -5.18 1.51
CA HIS A 52 3.56 -3.97 0.97
C HIS A 52 2.61 -3.29 -0.02
N VAL A 53 2.22 -2.05 0.27
CA VAL A 53 1.30 -1.30 -0.60
C VAL A 53 1.81 0.09 -0.88
N ILE A 54 1.63 0.55 -2.11
CA ILE A 54 1.88 1.94 -2.49
C ILE A 54 0.54 2.63 -2.67
N LEU A 55 0.37 3.75 -1.97
CA LEU A 55 -0.78 4.62 -2.03
C LEU A 55 -0.42 5.86 -2.83
N GLY A 56 -1.25 6.22 -3.81
CA GLY A 56 -1.08 7.42 -4.62
C GLY A 56 -2.27 8.34 -4.49
N THR A 57 -2.01 9.62 -4.29
CA THR A 57 -2.98 10.72 -4.41
C THR A 57 -2.55 11.63 -5.56
N ASP A 58 -3.12 12.82 -5.62
CA ASP A 58 -2.69 13.86 -6.56
C ASP A 58 -1.57 14.73 -6.00
N ASP A 59 -1.30 14.64 -4.69
CA ASP A 59 -0.29 15.46 -3.98
C ASP A 59 0.92 14.65 -3.48
N TRP A 60 0.78 13.32 -3.36
CA TRP A 60 1.86 12.45 -2.87
C TRP A 60 1.70 11.00 -3.29
N VAL A 61 2.82 10.27 -3.24
CA VAL A 61 2.88 8.80 -3.29
C VAL A 61 3.56 8.30 -2.00
N THR A 62 2.96 7.32 -1.34
CA THR A 62 3.45 6.78 -0.06
C THR A 62 3.58 5.27 -0.14
N ALA A 63 4.73 4.74 0.25
CA ALA A 63 5.00 3.31 0.42
C ALA A 63 4.74 2.89 1.87
N LEU A 64 3.97 1.82 2.05
CA LEU A 64 3.66 1.22 3.34
C LEU A 64 4.14 -0.23 3.40
N THR A 65 4.60 -0.65 4.58
CA THR A 65 4.82 -2.06 4.91
C THR A 65 4.06 -2.44 6.18
N TYR A 66 3.66 -3.70 6.28
CA TYR A 66 3.12 -4.28 7.50
C TYR A 66 4.22 -4.99 8.28
N ASP A 67 4.60 -4.42 9.44
CA ASP A 67 5.51 -5.04 10.41
C ASP A 67 4.91 -4.93 11.82
N SER A 68 4.04 -5.89 12.16
CA SER A 68 3.25 -5.86 13.40
C SER A 68 2.37 -4.59 13.54
N GLY A 69 2.01 -4.02 12.39
CA GLY A 69 1.30 -2.75 12.23
C GLY A 69 1.69 -2.11 10.90
N TRP A 70 0.82 -1.29 10.32
CA TRP A 70 1.16 -0.55 9.11
C TRP A 70 2.09 0.62 9.43
N VAL A 71 3.22 0.66 8.74
CA VAL A 71 4.21 1.73 8.87
C VAL A 71 4.51 2.35 7.53
N THR A 72 4.70 3.67 7.52
CA THR A 72 5.19 4.40 6.36
C THR A 72 6.68 4.18 6.20
N VAL A 73 7.08 3.74 5.02
CA VAL A 73 8.50 3.55 4.66
C VAL A 73 9.03 4.78 3.92
N GLU A 74 8.25 5.33 3.00
CA GLU A 74 8.63 6.50 2.20
C GLU A 74 7.38 7.29 1.78
N THR A 75 7.50 8.61 1.71
CA THR A 75 6.48 9.51 1.16
C THR A 75 7.14 10.51 0.23
N VAL A 76 6.84 10.39 -1.05
CA VAL A 76 7.31 11.30 -2.09
C VAL A 76 6.19 12.29 -2.43
N PRO A 77 6.36 13.60 -2.14
CA PRO A 77 5.42 14.62 -2.60
C PRO A 77 5.50 14.75 -4.12
N ILE A 78 4.36 15.04 -4.76
CA ILE A 78 4.26 15.29 -6.21
C ILE A 78 3.48 16.58 -6.45
N GLU A 79 3.85 17.32 -7.49
CA GLU A 79 3.13 18.54 -7.89
C GLU A 79 2.32 18.33 -9.18
N ASP A 80 2.82 17.48 -10.09
CA ASP A 80 2.11 17.07 -11.29
C ASP A 80 1.91 15.54 -11.34
N PRO A 81 0.71 15.04 -10.98
CA PRO A 81 0.45 13.60 -10.94
C PRO A 81 0.59 12.88 -12.28
N ASP A 82 0.45 13.58 -13.41
CA ASP A 82 0.52 12.94 -14.73
C ASP A 82 1.97 12.67 -15.16
N SER A 83 2.93 13.47 -14.68
CA SER A 83 4.35 13.34 -15.03
C SER A 83 5.19 12.71 -13.92
N GLU A 84 4.91 13.00 -12.65
CA GLU A 84 5.78 12.66 -11.51
C GLU A 84 5.39 11.36 -10.81
N ARG A 85 4.11 10.95 -10.88
CA ARG A 85 3.60 9.80 -10.11
C ARG A 85 4.38 8.51 -10.36
N PHE A 86 4.76 8.26 -11.61
CA PHE A 86 5.50 7.04 -11.97
C PHE A 86 6.92 7.03 -11.38
N GLU A 87 7.60 8.18 -11.34
CA GLU A 87 8.91 8.31 -10.70
C GLU A 87 8.80 8.13 -9.19
N ALA A 88 7.85 8.82 -8.56
CA ALA A 88 7.56 8.70 -7.14
C ALA A 88 7.19 7.27 -6.72
N MET A 89 6.47 6.51 -7.55
CA MET A 89 6.20 5.08 -7.32
C MET A 89 7.47 4.24 -7.35
N GLN A 90 8.39 4.46 -8.29
CA GLN A 90 9.65 3.72 -8.36
C GLN A 90 10.54 4.01 -7.14
N GLU A 91 10.58 5.25 -6.67
CA GLU A 91 11.28 5.61 -5.43
C GLU A 91 10.70 4.88 -4.22
N CYS A 92 9.37 4.84 -4.11
CA CYS A 92 8.67 4.09 -3.07
C CYS A 92 8.98 2.58 -3.15
N GLU A 93 8.96 1.97 -4.34
CA GLU A 93 9.32 0.55 -4.53
C GLU A 93 10.78 0.27 -4.14
N ALA A 94 11.69 1.17 -4.49
CA ALA A 94 13.10 1.08 -4.13
C ALA A 94 13.31 1.17 -2.62
N ALA A 95 12.62 2.10 -1.95
CA ALA A 95 12.66 2.26 -0.51
C ALA A 95 12.15 1.02 0.23
N LEU A 96 11.04 0.41 -0.24
CA LEU A 96 10.53 -0.86 0.29
C LEU A 96 11.56 -1.99 0.15
N THR A 97 12.21 -2.09 -1.01
CA THR A 97 13.25 -3.11 -1.25
C THR A 97 14.46 -2.90 -0.34
N ALA A 98 14.85 -1.65 -0.08
CA ALA A 98 15.94 -1.32 0.83
C ALA A 98 15.59 -1.59 2.30
N HIS A 99 14.32 -1.42 2.68
CA HIS A 99 13.82 -1.64 4.04
C HIS A 99 13.83 -3.13 4.46
N GLN A 100 13.79 -4.05 3.49
CA GLN A 100 13.76 -5.50 3.74
C GLN A 100 15.15 -6.13 4.00
N GLN A 101 16.24 -5.35 3.96
CA GLN A 101 17.62 -5.83 4.15
C GLN A 101 18.11 -5.66 5.59
#